data_AF-A0A9D9FEQ8-F1
#
_entry.id   AF-A0A9D9FEQ8-F1
#
_cell.length_a   1.000
_cell.length_b   1.000
_cell.length_c   1.000
_cell.angle_alpha   90.00
_cell.angle_beta   90.00
_cell.angle_gamma   90.00
#
_symmetry.space_group_name_H-M   'P 1'
#
loop_
_entity.id
_entity.type
_entity.pdbx_description
1 polymer ?
#
loop_
_entity_poly.entity_id
_entity_poly.type
_entity_poly.pdbx_seq_one_letter_code
_entity_poly.pdbx_strand_id
1 'polypeptide(L)'
;MNRSRLLGTAFAVVASIGLATAAQAEVESKDPIKLTLHDWTGQLVTTKIMGSVLQNAGYNVEYVQADYIAQFAGLKTGDLHVAMEMWETTGREAMDEATATGKVENLGETGMLAVEEWWYPSYMKELCPGLPNWE
;
A
#
# COMPACT_ATOMS: atom_id res chain seq x y z
N MET A 1 -31.22 28.00 -59.78
CA MET A 1 -30.21 27.77 -58.72
C MET A 1 -30.70 28.36 -57.41
N ASN A 2 -30.89 27.48 -56.42
CA ASN A 2 -30.51 27.60 -55.01
C ASN A 2 -30.90 28.82 -54.16
N ARG A 3 -31.54 28.57 -53.01
CA ARG A 3 -31.30 29.25 -51.70
C ARG A 3 -32.20 28.79 -50.52
N SER A 4 -33.00 27.72 -50.65
CA SER A 4 -33.94 27.34 -49.58
C SER A 4 -33.38 26.51 -48.40
N ARG A 5 -32.06 26.43 -48.16
CA ARG A 5 -31.52 25.41 -47.23
C ARG A 5 -30.46 25.86 -46.21
N LEU A 6 -30.19 27.15 -46.05
CA LEU A 6 -29.03 27.60 -45.26
C LEU A 6 -29.33 28.12 -43.84
N LEU A 7 -30.59 28.17 -43.39
CA LEU A 7 -30.90 28.67 -42.03
C LEU A 7 -31.17 27.59 -40.97
N GLY A 8 -31.16 26.31 -41.31
CA GLY A 8 -31.56 25.23 -40.39
C GLY A 8 -30.45 24.59 -39.55
N THR A 9 -29.18 24.91 -39.80
CA THR A 9 -28.03 24.11 -39.32
C THR A 9 -27.21 24.73 -38.20
N ALA A 10 -27.65 25.84 -37.59
CA ALA A 10 -26.88 26.51 -36.55
C ALA A 10 -27.17 26.05 -35.10
N PHE A 11 -28.18 25.19 -34.87
CA PHE A 11 -28.59 24.80 -33.51
C PHE A 11 -28.16 23.39 -33.08
N ALA A 12 -27.48 22.61 -33.93
CA ALA A 12 -27.22 21.20 -33.67
C ALA A 12 -25.79 20.86 -33.21
N VAL A 13 -24.89 21.83 -33.04
CA VAL A 13 -23.46 21.56 -32.77
C VAL A 13 -23.06 21.82 -31.30
N VAL A 14 -23.95 22.36 -30.45
CA VAL A 14 -23.60 22.68 -29.05
C VAL A 14 -23.87 21.52 -28.06
N ALA A 15 -24.47 20.41 -28.49
CA ALA A 15 -24.92 19.35 -27.58
C ALA A 15 -23.89 18.24 -27.28
N SER A 16 -22.70 18.23 -27.88
CA SER A 16 -21.75 17.11 -27.77
C SER A 16 -20.55 17.33 -26.83
N ILE A 17 -20.47 18.46 -26.10
CA ILE A 17 -19.35 18.73 -25.17
C ILE A 17 -19.69 18.32 -23.71
N GLY A 18 -20.93 17.90 -23.42
CA GLY A 18 -21.42 17.74 -22.05
C GLY A 18 -21.26 16.37 -21.37
N LEU A 19 -20.70 15.36 -22.02
CA LEU A 19 -20.62 13.99 -21.47
C LEU A 19 -19.17 13.50 -21.30
N ALA A 20 -18.31 14.36 -20.79
CA ALA A 20 -17.21 13.88 -19.97
C ALA A 20 -17.75 13.66 -18.55
N THR A 21 -18.69 12.72 -18.39
CA THR A 21 -18.87 12.08 -17.08
C THR A 21 -17.50 11.52 -16.74
N ALA A 22 -16.84 12.10 -15.74
CA ALA A 22 -15.74 11.45 -15.07
C ALA A 22 -16.24 10.04 -14.73
N ALA A 23 -15.81 9.04 -15.50
CA ALA A 23 -16.01 7.66 -15.14
C ALA A 23 -15.25 7.52 -13.82
N GLN A 24 -15.97 7.61 -12.71
CA GLN A 24 -15.45 7.08 -11.46
C GLN A 24 -15.21 5.61 -11.78
N ALA A 25 -13.93 5.22 -11.82
CA ALA A 25 -13.58 3.82 -12.02
C ALA A 25 -14.35 3.03 -10.96
N GLU A 26 -15.27 2.19 -11.41
CA GLU A 26 -15.96 1.29 -10.51
C GLU A 26 -14.92 0.30 -10.00
N VAL A 27 -15.01 -0.03 -8.71
CA VAL A 27 -14.12 -0.98 -8.05
C VAL A 27 -14.19 -2.32 -8.79
N GLU A 28 -13.04 -2.88 -9.16
CA GLU A 28 -12.95 -4.04 -10.04
C GLU A 28 -13.43 -5.34 -9.37
N SER A 29 -13.40 -5.39 -8.03
CA SER A 29 -13.92 -6.49 -7.23
C SER A 29 -14.49 -6.01 -5.90
N LYS A 30 -15.48 -6.74 -5.38
CA LYS A 30 -16.03 -6.51 -4.03
C LYS A 30 -15.33 -7.36 -2.96
N ASP A 31 -14.45 -8.28 -3.35
CA ASP A 31 -13.69 -9.08 -2.40
C ASP A 31 -12.73 -8.18 -1.61
N PRO A 32 -12.54 -8.42 -0.30
CA PRO A 32 -11.72 -7.57 0.52
C PRO A 32 -10.22 -7.71 0.18
N ILE A 33 -9.53 -6.58 0.10
CA ILE A 33 -8.07 -6.54 0.09
C ILE A 33 -7.61 -6.83 1.52
N LYS A 34 -6.86 -7.92 1.67
CA LYS A 34 -6.35 -8.41 2.97
C LYS A 34 -5.00 -7.78 3.27
N LEU A 35 -4.98 -6.82 4.17
CA LEU A 35 -3.78 -6.13 4.64
C LEU A 35 -3.23 -6.81 5.89
N THR A 36 -1.91 -7.02 5.94
CA THR A 36 -1.27 -7.63 7.11
C THR A 36 -1.19 -6.66 8.28
N LEU A 37 -1.41 -7.14 9.51
CA LEU A 37 -1.08 -6.45 10.76
C LEU A 37 -0.05 -7.28 11.53
N HIS A 38 0.96 -6.62 12.07
CA HIS A 38 2.01 -7.20 12.92
C HIS A 38 1.82 -6.74 14.37
N ASP A 39 2.86 -6.80 15.20
CA ASP A 39 2.80 -6.59 16.65
C ASP A 39 3.43 -5.27 17.14
N TRP A 40 3.90 -4.38 16.24
CA TRP A 40 4.39 -3.05 16.61
C TRP A 40 3.53 -1.91 16.05
N THR A 41 3.44 -0.83 16.84
CA THR A 41 2.52 0.29 16.57
C THR A 41 2.77 1.00 15.24
N GLY A 42 4.03 1.16 14.84
CA GLY A 42 4.38 1.80 13.56
C GLY A 42 3.67 1.13 12.39
N GLN A 43 3.77 -0.19 12.30
CA GLN A 43 3.14 -0.97 11.24
C GLN A 43 1.62 -0.93 11.30
N LEU A 44 1.03 -0.97 12.49
CA LEU A 44 -0.42 -0.84 12.63
C LEU A 44 -0.92 0.50 12.06
N VAL A 45 -0.20 1.60 12.34
CA VAL A 45 -0.56 2.93 11.84
C VAL A 45 -0.42 3.01 10.33
N THR A 46 0.73 2.62 9.77
CA THR A 46 0.99 2.64 8.33
C THR A 46 -0.06 1.83 7.56
N THR A 47 -0.40 0.64 8.05
CA THR A 47 -1.41 -0.21 7.43
C THR A 47 -2.83 0.38 7.52
N LYS A 48 -3.20 1.01 8.64
CA LYS A 48 -4.51 1.65 8.78
C LYS A 48 -4.67 2.88 7.90
N ILE A 49 -3.58 3.61 7.65
CA ILE A 49 -3.57 4.71 6.67
C ILE A 49 -3.84 4.16 5.27
N MET A 50 -3.11 3.12 4.83
CA MET A 50 -3.34 2.49 3.52
C MET A 50 -4.77 1.95 3.40
N GLY A 51 -5.27 1.25 4.42
CA GLY A 51 -6.63 0.75 4.43
C GLY A 51 -7.67 1.87 4.29
N SER A 52 -7.44 3.01 4.93
CA SER A 52 -8.31 4.19 4.79
C SER A 52 -8.27 4.79 3.38
N VAL A 53 -7.10 4.81 2.74
CA VAL A 53 -6.94 5.25 1.34
C VAL A 53 -7.73 4.33 0.40
N LEU A 54 -7.59 3.01 0.55
CA LEU A 54 -8.30 2.01 -0.25
C LEU A 54 -9.82 2.09 -0.03
N GLN A 55 -10.27 2.24 1.21
CA GLN A 55 -11.69 2.43 1.53
C GLN A 55 -12.27 3.71 0.94
N ASN A 56 -11.53 4.81 0.96
CA ASN A 56 -11.93 6.07 0.31
C ASN A 56 -12.02 5.94 -1.22
N ALA A 57 -11.22 5.05 -1.81
CA ALA A 57 -11.32 4.69 -3.23
C ALA A 57 -12.45 3.68 -3.53
N GLY A 58 -13.16 3.19 -2.50
CA GLY A 58 -14.33 2.31 -2.64
C GLY A 58 -14.05 0.83 -2.41
N TYR A 59 -12.80 0.42 -2.17
CA TYR A 59 -12.45 -0.99 -1.92
C TYR A 59 -12.86 -1.46 -0.53
N ASN A 60 -13.20 -2.75 -0.42
CA ASN A 60 -13.32 -3.42 0.86
C ASN A 60 -11.93 -3.81 1.37
N VAL A 61 -11.70 -3.67 2.68
CA VAL A 61 -10.44 -3.98 3.33
C VAL A 61 -10.68 -4.90 4.51
N GLU A 62 -9.89 -5.97 4.60
CA GLU A 62 -9.80 -6.85 5.75
C GLU A 62 -8.40 -6.73 6.35
N TYR A 63 -8.31 -6.67 7.68
CA TYR A 63 -7.03 -6.64 8.37
C TYR A 63 -6.75 -8.01 8.98
N VAL A 64 -5.62 -8.60 8.65
CA VAL A 64 -5.26 -9.95 9.08
C VAL A 64 -4.01 -9.89 9.93
N GLN A 65 -4.10 -10.30 11.20
CA GLN A 65 -2.93 -10.45 12.05
C GLN A 65 -2.03 -11.56 11.49
N ALA A 66 -0.76 -11.25 11.26
CA ALA A 66 0.24 -12.18 10.77
C ALA A 66 1.55 -11.98 11.52
N ASP A 67 2.31 -13.07 11.66
CA ASP A 67 3.72 -12.98 12.05
C ASP A 67 4.54 -12.38 10.89
N TYR A 68 5.56 -11.60 11.24
CA TYR A 68 6.34 -10.83 10.26
C TYR A 68 7.03 -11.70 9.20
N ILE A 69 7.51 -12.88 9.55
CA ILE A 69 8.16 -13.79 8.60
C ILE A 69 7.14 -14.76 8.00
N ALA A 70 6.19 -15.25 8.80
CA ALA A 70 5.18 -16.18 8.28
C ALA A 70 4.27 -15.56 7.21
N GLN A 71 4.09 -14.23 7.20
CA GLN A 71 3.25 -13.54 6.22
C GLN A 71 3.67 -13.83 4.77
N PHE A 72 4.97 -14.06 4.50
CA PHE A 72 5.46 -14.30 3.15
C PHE A 72 4.87 -15.56 2.51
N ALA A 73 4.55 -16.58 3.31
CA ALA A 73 3.84 -17.74 2.81
C ALA A 73 2.44 -17.35 2.31
N GLY A 74 1.70 -16.55 3.09
CA GLY A 74 0.37 -16.06 2.72
C GLY A 74 0.40 -15.10 1.53
N LEU A 75 1.45 -14.28 1.39
CA LEU A 75 1.65 -13.43 0.21
C LEU A 75 1.90 -14.28 -1.04
N LYS A 76 2.73 -15.34 -0.95
CA LYS A 76 3.01 -16.25 -2.07
C LYS A 76 1.79 -17.05 -2.54
N THR A 77 0.85 -17.35 -1.64
CA THR A 77 -0.38 -18.10 -1.96
C THR A 77 -1.54 -17.19 -2.37
N GLY A 78 -1.49 -15.90 -2.05
CA GLY A 78 -2.60 -14.96 -2.23
C GLY A 78 -3.61 -14.96 -1.07
N ASP A 79 -3.30 -15.64 0.03
CA ASP A 79 -4.11 -15.58 1.26
C ASP A 79 -4.00 -14.21 1.96
N LEU A 80 -2.89 -13.51 1.72
CA LEU A 80 -2.63 -12.13 2.11
C LEU A 80 -2.29 -11.32 0.84
N HIS A 81 -2.71 -10.05 0.80
CA HIS A 81 -2.60 -9.25 -0.43
C HIS A 81 -1.52 -8.17 -0.35
N VAL A 82 -1.45 -7.42 0.76
CA VAL A 82 -0.51 -6.30 0.90
C VAL A 82 0.08 -6.26 2.31
N ALA A 83 1.40 -6.09 2.36
CA ALA A 83 2.14 -5.81 3.57
C ALA A 83 2.81 -4.43 3.45
N MET A 84 2.54 -3.54 4.41
CA MET A 84 2.88 -2.12 4.28
C MET A 84 4.22 -1.72 4.88
N GLU A 85 4.78 -2.53 5.77
CA GLU A 85 6.01 -2.18 6.47
C GLU A 85 6.99 -3.35 6.43
N MET A 86 7.95 -3.23 5.52
CA MET A 86 8.93 -4.27 5.21
C MET A 86 10.32 -3.81 5.65
N TRP A 87 10.81 -4.45 6.71
CA TRP A 87 12.13 -4.23 7.30
C TRP A 87 13.16 -5.18 6.70
N GLU A 88 14.09 -4.62 5.94
CA GLU A 88 15.12 -5.39 5.23
C GLU A 88 16.15 -6.02 6.16
N THR A 89 16.46 -5.37 7.28
CA THR A 89 17.39 -5.85 8.32
C THR A 89 16.97 -7.21 8.88
N THR A 90 15.68 -7.43 9.08
CA THR A 90 15.13 -8.70 9.57
C THR A 90 14.63 -9.62 8.45
N GLY A 91 14.04 -9.07 7.39
CA GLY A 91 13.24 -9.83 6.42
C GLY A 91 13.86 -10.06 5.04
N ARG A 92 15.11 -9.62 4.79
CA ARG A 92 15.71 -9.64 3.43
C ARG A 92 15.54 -10.96 2.71
N GLU A 93 15.99 -12.06 3.32
CA GLU A 93 15.99 -13.37 2.66
C GLU A 93 14.57 -13.83 2.29
N ALA A 94 13.60 -13.61 3.17
CA ALA A 94 12.21 -13.98 2.93
C ALA A 94 11.54 -13.09 1.86
N MET A 95 11.92 -11.81 1.78
CA MET A 95 11.47 -10.91 0.72
C MET A 95 12.03 -11.32 -0.65
N ASP A 96 13.32 -11.61 -0.70
CA ASP A 96 13.99 -12.04 -1.94
C ASP A 96 13.39 -13.37 -2.43
N GLU A 97 13.16 -14.33 -1.52
CA GLU A 97 12.49 -15.59 -1.84
C GLU A 97 11.06 -15.35 -2.37
N ALA A 98 10.27 -14.52 -1.70
CA ALA A 98 8.90 -14.23 -2.08
C ALA A 98 8.81 -13.57 -3.46
N THR A 99 9.63 -12.56 -3.73
CA THR A 99 9.65 -11.84 -5.01
C THR A 99 10.21 -12.68 -6.14
N ALA A 100 11.20 -13.55 -5.87
CA ALA A 100 11.73 -14.50 -6.86
C ALA A 100 10.67 -15.49 -7.39
N THR A 101 9.57 -15.70 -6.67
CA THR A 101 8.45 -16.52 -7.17
C THR A 101 7.69 -15.89 -8.35
N GLY A 102 7.82 -14.58 -8.56
CA GLY A 102 7.03 -13.80 -9.52
C GLY A 102 5.54 -13.65 -9.14
N LYS A 103 5.13 -14.12 -7.96
CA LYS A 103 3.76 -13.98 -7.45
C LYS A 103 3.59 -12.85 -6.44
N VAL A 104 4.70 -12.35 -5.91
CA VAL A 104 4.75 -11.24 -4.95
C VAL A 104 5.55 -10.12 -5.59
N GLU A 105 4.99 -8.92 -5.58
CA GLU A 105 5.61 -7.74 -6.16
C GLU A 105 6.07 -6.79 -5.05
N ASN A 106 7.25 -6.19 -5.24
CA ASN A 106 7.69 -5.07 -4.41
C ASN A 106 7.14 -3.77 -5.02
N LEU A 107 6.25 -3.11 -4.28
CA LEU A 107 5.58 -1.87 -4.72
C LEU A 107 6.37 -0.59 -4.40
N GLY A 108 7.58 -0.73 -3.88
CA GLY A 108 8.48 0.38 -3.58
C GLY A 108 8.45 0.84 -2.12
N GLU A 109 9.21 1.90 -1.86
CA GLU A 109 9.41 2.45 -0.53
C GLU A 109 8.26 3.34 -0.08
N THR A 110 7.95 3.32 1.22
CA THR A 110 6.98 4.22 1.85
C THR A 110 7.57 5.57 2.27
N GLY A 111 8.88 5.76 2.10
CA GLY A 111 9.61 6.97 2.48
C GLY A 111 10.05 7.03 3.95
N MET A 112 9.86 5.94 4.72
CA MET A 112 10.35 5.86 6.09
C MET A 112 11.85 5.59 6.13
N LEU A 113 12.59 6.44 6.85
CA LEU A 113 14.01 6.23 7.15
C LEU A 113 14.13 5.60 8.53
N ALA A 114 14.23 4.28 8.57
CA ALA A 114 14.18 3.53 9.80
C ALA A 114 15.55 2.92 10.16
N VAL A 115 15.80 2.76 11.46
CA VAL A 115 17.02 2.15 12.00
C VAL A 115 16.61 1.05 12.98
N GLU A 116 16.92 -0.18 12.62
CA GLU A 116 16.75 -1.35 13.48
C GLU A 116 18.14 -1.78 13.98
N GLU A 117 18.40 -1.54 15.26
CA GLU A 117 19.70 -1.78 15.87
C GLU A 117 19.57 -2.02 17.37
N TRP A 118 20.71 -2.30 18.00
CA TRP A 118 20.81 -2.40 19.44
C TRP A 118 20.76 -1.00 20.06
N TRP A 119 19.73 -0.75 20.88
CA TRP A 119 19.53 0.51 21.55
C TRP A 119 19.67 0.35 23.08
N TYR A 120 20.25 1.35 23.74
CA TYR A 120 20.27 1.45 25.19
C TYR A 120 19.83 2.84 25.65
N PRO A 121 19.16 2.96 26.82
CA PRO A 121 18.80 4.26 27.37
C PRO A 121 20.03 5.11 27.72
N SER A 122 19.98 6.43 27.49
CA SER A 122 21.14 7.31 27.69
C SER A 122 21.71 7.28 29.11
N TYR A 123 20.87 7.07 30.13
CA TYR A 123 21.31 6.99 31.53
C TYR A 123 22.20 5.78 31.82
N MET A 124 22.18 4.73 30.97
CA MET A 124 23.03 3.56 31.12
C MET A 124 24.51 3.86 30.83
N LYS A 125 24.83 4.96 30.15
CA LYS A 125 26.23 5.37 29.87
C LYS A 125 27.03 5.58 31.15
N GLU A 126 26.40 6.18 32.16
CA GLU A 126 27.05 6.47 33.44
C GLU A 126 27.12 5.22 34.34
N LEU A 127 26.15 4.30 34.20
CA LEU A 127 26.03 3.10 35.02
C LEU A 127 26.86 1.92 34.50
N CYS A 128 27.11 1.85 33.19
CA CYS A 128 27.85 0.78 32.53
C CYS A 128 28.95 1.36 31.63
N PRO A 129 30.07 1.85 32.21
CA PRO A 129 31.22 2.36 31.46
C PRO A 129 31.85 1.21 30.66
N GLY A 130 31.44 1.07 29.41
CA GLY A 130 31.76 -0.07 28.53
C GLY A 130 30.77 -0.21 27.38
N LEU A 131 29.50 0.20 27.59
CA LEU A 131 28.50 0.22 26.52
C LEU A 131 28.96 1.02 25.29
N PRO A 132 28.69 0.54 24.06
CA PRO A 132 27.88 -0.65 23.75
C PRO A 132 28.62 -1.98 23.82
N ASN A 133 29.92 -2.02 24.15
CA ASN A 133 30.65 -3.26 24.42
C ASN A 133 30.23 -3.80 25.81
N TRP A 134 29.09 -4.48 25.84
CA TRP A 134 28.71 -5.33 26.97
C TRP A 134 29.44 -6.68 26.78
N GLU A 135 30.68 -6.78 27.25
CA GLU A 135 31.29 -8.10 27.51
C GLU A 135 30.99 -8.56 28.93
#